data_AF-A0A1T4KJI0-F1
#
_entry.id   AF-A0A1T4KJI0-F1
#
_cell.length_a   1.000
_cell.length_b   1.000
_cell.length_c   1.000
_cell.angle_alpha   90.00
_cell.angle_beta   90.00
_cell.angle_gamma   90.00
#
_symmetry.space_group_name_H-M   'P 1'
#
loop_
_entity.id
_entity.type
_entity.pdbx_description
1 polymer ?
#
loop_
_entity_poly.entity_id
_entity_poly.type
_entity_poly.pdbx_seq_one_letter_code
_entity_poly.pdbx_strand_id
1 'polypeptide(L)'
;MQKFVFNMQKILNLRKFEEKQAQAELGKAVSAEARIQDTLDLLAEQNVQTVKNSKGIKDVLELHNLNNYLKLLTQRKEQLLKELAQAQLETEQKREKMKDAMLKVKALEKLKEARQRDWALENKRKEEKELDDIVNSKQFRT
;
A
#
# COMPACT_ATOMS: atom_id res chain seq x y z
N MET A 1 -24.14 12.75 -30.68
CA MET A 1 -22.71 12.52 -30.39
C MET A 1 -22.51 11.13 -29.83
N GLN A 2 -21.61 10.34 -30.41
CA GLN A 2 -21.20 9.08 -29.79
C GLN A 2 -20.51 9.37 -28.45
N LYS A 3 -20.47 8.42 -27.50
CA LYS A 3 -19.74 8.54 -26.24
C LYS A 3 -18.36 7.89 -26.39
N PHE A 4 -17.34 8.40 -25.69
CA PHE A 4 -16.04 7.76 -25.64
C PHE A 4 -16.12 6.40 -24.95
N VAL A 5 -15.56 5.37 -25.58
CA VAL A 5 -15.45 4.03 -25.01
C VAL A 5 -13.98 3.63 -25.01
N PHE A 6 -13.45 3.29 -23.83
CA PHE A 6 -12.09 2.80 -23.70
C PHE A 6 -12.06 1.28 -23.81
N ASN A 7 -11.47 0.75 -24.88
CA ASN A 7 -11.46 -0.69 -25.18
C ASN A 7 -10.83 -1.55 -24.07
N MET A 8 -9.89 -1.01 -23.29
CA MET A 8 -9.21 -1.72 -22.20
C MET A 8 -9.83 -1.42 -20.82
N GLN A 9 -11.05 -0.88 -20.73
CA GLN A 9 -11.67 -0.52 -19.46
C GLN A 9 -11.80 -1.71 -18.49
N LYS A 10 -12.08 -2.92 -19.01
CA LYS A 10 -12.14 -4.15 -18.19
C LYS A 10 -10.77 -4.48 -17.55
N ILE A 11 -9.69 -4.36 -18.33
CA ILE A 11 -8.32 -4.61 -17.86
C ILE A 11 -7.93 -3.55 -16.83
N LEU A 12 -8.26 -2.28 -17.06
CA LEU A 12 -8.01 -1.20 -16.10
C LEU A 12 -8.73 -1.47 -14.77
N ASN A 13 -9.99 -1.91 -14.82
CA ASN A 13 -10.74 -2.25 -13.61
C ASN A 13 -10.12 -3.42 -12.84
N LEU A 14 -9.66 -4.46 -13.55
CA LEU A 14 -8.93 -5.57 -12.93
C LEU A 14 -7.64 -5.10 -12.24
N ARG A 15 -6.84 -4.27 -12.92
CA ARG A 15 -5.59 -3.74 -12.33
C ARG A 15 -5.85 -2.86 -11.09
N LYS A 16 -6.91 -2.04 -11.11
CA LYS A 16 -7.33 -1.26 -9.94
C LYS A 16 -7.76 -2.15 -8.78
N PHE A 17 -8.37 -3.29 -9.07
CA PHE A 17 -8.71 -4.27 -8.05
C PHE A 17 -7.46 -4.94 -7.45
N GLU A 18 -6.52 -5.36 -8.29
CA GLU A 18 -5.23 -5.90 -7.85
C GLU A 18 -4.44 -4.89 -6.99
N GLU A 19 -4.44 -3.61 -7.37
CA GLU A 19 -3.84 -2.52 -6.57
C GLU A 19 -4.48 -2.42 -5.19
N LYS A 20 -5.82 -2.44 -5.10
CA LYS A 20 -6.53 -2.44 -3.81
C LYS A 20 -6.19 -3.66 -2.96
N GLN A 21 -6.06 -4.84 -3.58
CA GLN A 21 -5.66 -6.05 -2.86
C GLN A 21 -4.23 -5.93 -2.32
N ALA A 22 -3.29 -5.47 -3.14
CA ALA A 22 -1.90 -5.24 -2.73
C ALA A 22 -1.81 -4.21 -1.58
N GLN A 23 -2.62 -3.15 -1.64
CA GLN A 23 -2.73 -2.15 -0.57
C GLN A 23 -3.22 -2.78 0.75
N ALA A 24 -4.27 -3.61 0.69
CA ALA A 24 -4.80 -4.28 1.86
C ALA A 24 -3.80 -5.28 2.45
N GLU A 25 -3.07 -6.02 1.61
CA GLU A 25 -2.01 -6.92 2.06
C GLU A 25 -0.85 -6.19 2.72
N LEU A 26 -0.39 -5.08 2.13
CA LEU A 26 0.63 -4.23 2.73
C LEU A 26 0.17 -3.67 4.08
N GLY A 27 -1.07 -3.22 4.19
CA GLY A 27 -1.64 -2.74 5.45
C GLY A 27 -1.63 -3.81 6.55
N LYS A 28 -1.92 -5.07 6.21
CA LYS A 28 -1.83 -6.21 7.15
C LYS A 28 -0.39 -6.45 7.60
N ALA A 29 0.57 -6.42 6.69
CA ALA A 29 1.99 -6.63 7.01
C ALA A 29 2.53 -5.53 7.94
N VAL A 30 2.27 -4.26 7.60
CA VAL A 30 2.63 -3.11 8.46
C VAL A 30 1.99 -3.21 9.84
N SER A 31 0.72 -3.64 9.92
CA SER A 31 0.05 -3.83 11.21
C SER A 31 0.67 -4.95 12.04
N ALA A 32 1.15 -6.03 11.40
CA ALA A 32 1.84 -7.11 12.09
C ALA A 32 3.20 -6.65 12.63
N GLU A 33 3.96 -5.91 11.83
CA GLU A 33 5.23 -5.29 12.24
C GLU A 33 5.04 -4.37 13.45
N ALA A 34 4.04 -3.48 13.40
CA ALA A 34 3.72 -2.57 14.49
C ALA A 34 3.39 -3.30 15.80
N ARG A 35 2.60 -4.38 15.75
CA ARG A 35 2.27 -5.18 16.94
C ARG A 35 3.50 -5.83 17.58
N ILE A 36 4.46 -6.28 16.78
CA ILE A 36 5.71 -6.87 17.29
C ILE A 36 6.55 -5.77 17.96
N GLN A 37 6.61 -4.59 17.35
CA GLN A 37 7.29 -3.43 17.92
C GLN A 37 6.67 -3.00 19.25
N ASP A 38 5.34 -2.87 19.31
CA ASP A 38 4.62 -2.55 20.55
C ASP A 38 4.93 -3.58 21.66
N THR A 39 5.01 -4.87 21.29
CA THR A 39 5.35 -5.94 22.23
C THR A 39 6.79 -5.82 22.73
N LEU A 40 7.74 -5.44 21.86
CA LEU A 40 9.13 -5.19 22.23
C LEU A 40 9.25 -4.01 23.20
N ASP A 41 8.47 -2.95 22.97
CA ASP A 41 8.47 -1.76 23.82
C ASP A 41 7.92 -2.09 25.22
N LEU A 42 6.80 -2.82 25.29
CA LEU A 42 6.26 -3.34 26.55
C LEU A 42 7.26 -4.25 27.29
N LEU A 43 7.98 -5.11 26.56
CA LEU A 43 9.00 -5.98 27.15
C LEU A 43 10.19 -5.16 27.70
N ALA A 44 10.57 -4.08 27.02
CA ALA A 44 11.61 -3.17 27.48
C ALA A 44 11.20 -2.45 28.77
N GLU A 45 9.95 -1.96 28.84
CA GLU A 45 9.39 -1.37 30.05
C GLU A 45 9.38 -2.38 31.22
N GLN A 46 8.92 -3.61 30.98
CA GLN A 46 8.93 -4.68 31.98
C GLN A 46 10.34 -4.97 32.49
N ASN A 47 11.34 -5.00 31.62
CA ASN A 47 12.73 -5.22 32.00
C ASN A 47 13.23 -4.09 32.92
N VAL A 48 12.99 -2.83 32.55
CA VAL A 48 13.36 -1.66 33.37
C VAL A 48 12.67 -1.72 34.74
N GLN A 49 11.38 -2.06 34.80
CA GLN A 49 10.67 -2.16 36.07
C GLN A 49 11.20 -3.31 36.94
N THR A 50 11.52 -4.45 36.33
CA THR A 50 12.10 -5.61 37.01
C THR A 50 13.44 -5.24 37.68
N VAL A 51 14.33 -4.54 36.95
CA VAL A 51 15.61 -4.08 37.48
C VAL A 51 15.47 -2.99 38.54
N LYS A 52 14.44 -2.13 38.44
CA LYS A 52 14.13 -1.15 39.49
C LYS A 52 13.67 -1.83 40.77
N ASN A 53 12.75 -2.79 40.64
CA ASN A 53 12.16 -3.51 41.77
C ASN A 53 13.14 -4.46 42.45
N SER A 54 14.21 -4.86 41.77
CA SER A 54 15.25 -5.70 42.36
C SER A 54 16.18 -4.96 43.34
N LYS A 55 16.09 -3.63 43.43
CA LYS A 55 16.89 -2.85 44.38
C LYS A 55 16.45 -3.16 45.81
N GLY A 56 17.35 -3.76 46.58
CA GLY A 56 17.12 -4.06 48.00
C GLY A 56 16.81 -5.54 48.30
N ILE A 57 16.77 -6.41 47.29
CA ILE A 57 16.71 -7.86 47.49
C ILE A 57 18.02 -8.31 48.16
N LYS A 58 17.90 -9.02 49.28
CA LYS A 58 19.03 -9.58 50.04
C LYS A 58 19.02 -11.11 50.08
N ASP A 59 17.88 -11.72 49.78
CA ASP A 59 17.77 -13.17 49.72
C ASP A 59 18.39 -13.70 48.42
N VAL A 60 19.23 -14.72 48.57
CA VAL A 60 19.96 -15.37 47.48
C VAL A 60 18.99 -16.10 46.55
N LEU A 61 17.92 -16.71 47.09
CA LEU A 61 16.92 -17.40 46.28
C LEU A 61 16.11 -16.42 45.43
N GLU A 62 15.69 -15.28 46.00
CA GLU A 62 15.03 -14.21 45.26
C GLU A 62 15.94 -13.61 44.16
N LEU A 63 17.23 -13.41 44.43
CA LEU A 63 18.20 -12.97 43.42
C LEU A 63 18.37 -13.98 42.28
N HIS A 64 18.40 -15.29 42.60
CA HIS A 64 18.48 -16.34 41.60
C HIS A 64 17.24 -16.36 40.69
N ASN A 65 16.05 -16.26 41.27
CA ASN A 65 14.78 -16.22 40.54
C ASN A 65 14.68 -14.98 39.63
N LEU A 66 15.08 -13.81 40.13
CA LEU A 66 15.17 -12.59 39.34
C LEU A 66 16.09 -12.75 38.13
N ASN A 67 17.28 -13.31 38.32
CA ASN A 67 18.24 -13.50 37.23
C ASN A 67 17.70 -14.45 36.15
N ASN A 68 17.04 -15.54 36.56
CA ASN A 68 16.37 -16.46 35.63
C ASN A 68 15.27 -15.75 34.84
N TYR A 69 14.49 -14.89 35.50
CA TYR A 69 13.45 -14.10 34.84
C TYR A 69 14.02 -13.08 33.84
N LEU A 70 15.09 -12.36 34.20
CA LEU A 70 15.78 -11.45 33.28
C LEU A 70 16.36 -12.19 32.06
N LYS A 71 16.88 -13.40 32.26
CA LYS A 71 17.33 -14.26 31.16
C LYS A 71 16.18 -14.66 30.24
N LEU A 72 15.02 -15.00 30.80
CA LEU A 72 13.81 -15.30 30.02
C LEU A 72 13.35 -14.09 29.20
N LEU A 73 13.31 -12.89 29.80
CA LEU A 73 12.98 -11.65 29.08
C LEU A 73 13.96 -11.39 27.93
N THR A 74 15.25 -11.66 28.14
CA THR A 74 16.28 -11.51 27.10
C THR A 74 16.07 -12.47 25.94
N GLN A 75 15.81 -13.74 26.23
CA GLN A 75 15.49 -14.75 25.20
C GLN A 75 14.22 -14.38 24.42
N ARG A 76 13.19 -13.88 25.12
CA ARG A 76 11.96 -13.41 24.49
C ARG A 76 12.19 -12.22 23.58
N LYS A 77 13.03 -11.28 23.99
CA LYS A 77 13.44 -10.13 23.16
C LYS A 77 14.13 -10.60 21.88
N GLU A 78 15.09 -11.51 21.98
CA GLU A 78 15.80 -12.05 20.82
C GLU A 78 14.85 -12.76 19.84
N GLN A 79 13.88 -13.50 20.36
CA GLN A 79 12.85 -14.12 19.52
C GLN A 79 12.02 -13.07 18.78
N LEU A 80 11.50 -12.07 19.50
CA LEU A 80 10.69 -10.99 18.90
C LEU A 80 11.48 -10.17 17.88
N LEU A 81 12.79 -9.96 18.08
CA LEU A 81 13.63 -9.27 17.09
C LEU A 81 13.78 -10.08 15.80
N LYS A 82 13.88 -11.42 15.88
CA LYS A 82 13.89 -12.29 14.70
C LYS A 82 12.54 -12.26 13.98
N GLU A 83 11.45 -12.31 14.73
CA GLU A 83 10.08 -12.19 14.19
C GLU A 83 9.87 -10.83 13.51
N LEU A 84 10.37 -9.74 14.12
CA LEU A 84 10.32 -8.39 13.56
C LEU A 84 11.08 -8.31 12.23
N ALA A 85 12.31 -8.84 12.18
CA ALA A 85 13.11 -8.84 10.96
C ALA A 85 12.42 -9.59 9.81
N GLN A 86 11.77 -10.73 10.12
CA GLN A 86 10.99 -11.47 9.15
C GLN A 86 9.74 -10.69 8.69
N ALA A 87 9.01 -10.07 9.62
CA ALA A 87 7.85 -9.24 9.31
C ALA A 87 8.24 -8.03 8.43
N GLN A 88 9.38 -7.40 8.71
CA GLN A 88 9.92 -6.29 7.91
C GLN A 88 10.24 -6.73 6.48
N LEU A 89 10.89 -7.88 6.33
CA LEU A 89 11.16 -8.45 5.01
C LEU A 89 9.86 -8.68 4.22
N GLU A 90 8.83 -9.21 4.87
CA GLU A 90 7.51 -9.40 4.26
C GLU A 90 6.85 -8.06 3.90
N THR A 91 6.90 -7.06 4.78
CA THR A 91 6.40 -5.71 4.52
C THR A 91 7.06 -5.11 3.27
N GLU A 92 8.38 -5.20 3.13
CA GLU A 92 9.08 -4.67 1.96
C GLU A 92 8.71 -5.43 0.67
N GLN A 93 8.58 -6.75 0.73
CA GLN A 93 8.09 -7.54 -0.42
C GLN A 93 6.68 -7.12 -0.85
N LYS A 94 5.78 -6.86 0.11
CA LYS A 94 4.43 -6.37 -0.18
C LYS A 94 4.45 -4.93 -0.71
N ARG A 95 5.39 -4.10 -0.25
CA ARG A 95 5.56 -2.72 -0.72
C ARG A 95 5.98 -2.68 -2.19
N GLU A 96 6.94 -3.51 -2.60
CA GLU A 96 7.31 -3.62 -4.02
C GLU A 96 6.15 -4.13 -4.88
N LYS A 97 5.39 -5.13 -4.42
CA LYS A 97 4.18 -5.60 -5.13
C LYS A 97 3.13 -4.49 -5.30
N MET A 98 2.93 -3.67 -4.27
CA MET A 98 2.02 -2.53 -4.34
C MET A 98 2.50 -1.51 -5.37
N LYS A 99 3.78 -1.16 -5.35
CA LYS A 99 4.38 -0.24 -6.32
C LYS A 99 4.24 -0.74 -7.76
N ASP A 100 4.46 -2.03 -8.01
CA ASP A 100 4.25 -2.63 -9.32
C ASP A 100 2.79 -2.56 -9.77
N ALA A 101 1.84 -2.82 -8.86
CA ALA A 101 0.42 -2.71 -9.16
C ALA A 101 0.03 -1.26 -9.50
N MET A 102 0.51 -0.28 -8.74
CA MET A 102 0.30 1.15 -9.01
C MET A 102 0.84 1.55 -10.38
N LEU A 103 2.05 1.09 -10.76
CA LEU A 103 2.64 1.39 -12.06
C LEU A 103 1.78 0.84 -13.22
N LYS A 104 1.26 -0.38 -13.08
CA LYS A 104 0.37 -1.01 -14.08
C LYS A 104 -0.94 -0.24 -14.25
N VAL A 105 -1.54 0.23 -13.15
CA VAL A 105 -2.75 1.07 -13.20
C VAL A 105 -2.45 2.40 -13.88
N LYS A 106 -1.40 3.09 -13.44
CA LYS A 106 -1.01 4.40 -13.97
C LYS A 106 -0.71 4.37 -15.47
N ALA A 107 -0.10 3.31 -15.96
CA ALA A 107 0.15 3.12 -17.39
C ALA A 107 -1.17 3.07 -18.20
N LEU A 108 -2.17 2.33 -17.72
CA LEU A 108 -3.47 2.20 -18.37
C LEU A 108 -4.32 3.47 -18.26
N GLU A 109 -4.23 4.20 -17.15
CA GLU A 109 -4.90 5.51 -16.99
C GLU A 109 -4.35 6.53 -17.98
N LYS A 110 -3.02 6.65 -18.08
CA LYS A 110 -2.39 7.52 -19.07
C LYS A 110 -2.79 7.17 -20.51
N LEU A 111 -2.87 5.87 -20.82
CA LEU A 111 -3.32 5.42 -22.13
C LEU A 111 -4.78 5.81 -22.39
N LYS A 112 -5.65 5.66 -21.39
CA LYS A 112 -7.06 6.08 -21.47
C LYS A 112 -7.18 7.58 -21.71
N GLU A 113 -6.44 8.39 -20.97
CA GLU A 113 -6.42 9.86 -21.12
C GLU A 113 -5.94 10.29 -22.50
N ALA A 114 -4.89 9.65 -23.03
CA ALA A 114 -4.41 9.91 -24.39
C ALA A 114 -5.50 9.61 -25.44
N ARG A 115 -6.12 8.42 -25.36
CA ARG A 115 -7.21 8.03 -26.28
C ARG A 115 -8.43 8.93 -26.17
N GLN A 116 -8.74 9.41 -24.97
CA GLN A 116 -9.85 10.34 -24.76
C GLN A 116 -9.58 11.70 -25.39
N ARG A 117 -8.32 12.19 -25.32
CA ARG A 117 -7.91 13.42 -26.00
C ARG A 117 -7.99 13.29 -27.52
N ASP A 118 -7.50 12.19 -28.08
CA ASP A 118 -7.57 11.93 -29.53
C ASP A 118 -9.02 11.88 -30.01
N TRP A 119 -9.87 11.16 -29.28
CA TRP A 119 -11.30 11.06 -29.60
C TRP A 119 -12.02 12.42 -29.54
N ALA A 120 -11.70 13.26 -28.54
CA ALA A 120 -12.29 14.58 -28.42
C ALA A 120 -11.88 15.49 -29.58
N LEU A 121 -10.60 15.41 -30.02
CA LEU A 121 -10.10 16.15 -31.16
C LEU A 121 -10.78 15.70 -32.47
N GLU A 122 -10.93 14.40 -32.68
CA GLU A 122 -11.62 13.86 -33.85
C GLU A 122 -13.09 14.25 -33.91
N ASN A 123 -13.80 14.18 -32.78
CA ASN A 123 -15.20 14.60 -32.73
C ASN A 123 -15.37 16.09 -33.03
N LYS A 124 -14.51 16.94 -32.45
CA LYS A 124 -14.53 18.38 -32.75
C LYS A 124 -14.35 18.65 -34.25
N ARG A 125 -13.39 17.97 -34.89
CA ARG A 125 -13.17 18.07 -36.35
C ARG A 125 -14.37 17.60 -37.17
N LYS A 126 -15.06 16.54 -36.74
CA LYS A 126 -16.28 16.06 -37.41
C LYS A 126 -17.42 17.07 -37.29
N GLU A 127 -17.61 17.64 -36.10
CA GLU A 127 -18.62 18.67 -35.85
C GLU A 127 -18.36 19.94 -36.67
N GLU A 128 -17.11 20.41 -36.71
CA GLU A 128 -16.70 21.54 -37.57
C GLU A 128 -17.01 21.26 -39.05
N LYS A 129 -16.69 20.06 -39.54
CA LYS A 129 -16.99 19.66 -40.92
C LYS A 129 -18.48 19.58 -41.22
N GLU A 130 -19.27 19.00 -40.31
CA GLU A 130 -20.73 18.93 -40.44
C GLU A 130 -21.36 20.33 -40.47
N LEU A 131 -20.84 21.28 -39.68
CA LEU A 131 -21.28 22.67 -39.71
C LEU A 131 -20.95 23.35 -41.04
N ASP A 132 -19.73 23.19 -41.55
CA ASP A 132 -19.31 23.74 -42.85
C ASP A 132 -20.17 23.19 -44.00
N ASP A 133 -20.46 21.89 -44.00
CA ASP A 133 -21.32 21.24 -45.01
C ASP A 133 -22.76 21.80 -44.95
N ILE A 134 -23.29 22.08 -43.76
CA ILE A 134 -24.61 22.72 -43.58
C ILE A 134 -24.60 24.17 -44.09
N VAL A 135 -23.55 24.94 -43.83
CA VAL A 135 -23.42 26.33 -44.32
C VAL A 135 -23.34 26.37 -45.84
N ASN A 136 -22.48 25.53 -46.42
CA ASN A 136 -22.33 25.43 -47.87
C ASN A 136 -23.63 25.01 -48.56
N SER A 137 -24.31 23.97 -48.06
CA SER A 137 -25.58 23.51 -48.64
C SER A 137 -26.71 24.54 -48.57
N LYS A 138 -26.67 25.48 -47.61
CA LYS A 138 -27.60 26.62 -47.57
C LYS A 138 -27.25 27.70 -48.59
N GLN A 139 -25.97 28.00 -48.81
CA GLN A 139 -25.53 28.97 -49.82
C GLN A 139 -25.85 28.53 -51.26
N PHE A 140 -25.83 27.23 -51.56
CA PHE A 140 -26.18 26.70 -52.89
C PHE A 140 -27.70 26.59 -53.14
N ARG A 141 -28.56 26.95 -52.18
CA ARG A 141 -30.03 26.92 -52.31
C ARG A 141 -30.67 28.31 -52.51
N THR A 142 -29.87 29.36 -52.62
CA THR A 142 -30.24 30.72 -53.03
C THR A 142 -29.65 31.04 -54.39
#